data_AF-A0AAE6NR40-F1
#
_entry.id   AF-A0AAE6NR40-F1
#
_cell.length_a   1.000
_cell.length_b   1.000
_cell.length_c   1.000
_cell.angle_alpha   90.00
_cell.angle_beta   90.00
_cell.angle_gamma   90.00
#
_symmetry.space_group_name_H-M   'P 1'
#
loop_
_entity.id
_entity.type
_entity.pdbx_description
1 polymer ?
#
loop_
_entity_poly.entity_id
_entity_poly.type
_entity_poly.pdbx_seq_one_letter_code
_entity_poly.pdbx_strand_id
1 'polypeptide(L)'
;MRTAYKKVLTAVGCAAALGTLVSAAPAVQAGAAPGELKVSVQAPQAVAGSASTRAAAGCSPGENRYNRTQSCIKAPGKLNITRNGRLEGTIRFTVTQAMQLHNSRNFSEKYTFKVTGIAGNTSAVTAAFNVSCGGSCQATNHVRGPRAVRAGTVISGPVNYHDSTTTQHRDRAKYSLTFLKPGYTTGLSRWESLTFRCDDIIRGSGIGAGCVFPRYAPVLTTMANLPHIRTNIKRIQQAGPHHYGKRGNSPLTRATSTAVERANRRVACPRNRPGRPAGHSCDEYPFAKTFQGASRTRKPDWGWAWVPAREQHAQGGYLSSFYASQRVMNKDKFWVAV
;
A
#
# COMPACT_ATOMS: atom_id res chain seq x y z
N MET A 1 -11.86 58.11 69.94
CA MET A 1 -12.18 57.32 68.72
C MET A 1 -12.15 55.84 69.08
N ARG A 2 -13.28 55.14 68.92
CA ARG A 2 -13.49 53.66 68.90
C ARG A 2 -12.98 52.86 70.12
N THR A 3 -13.78 52.54 71.15
CA THR A 3 -14.80 51.44 71.25
C THR A 3 -14.18 50.04 71.06
N ALA A 4 -14.33 49.01 71.89
CA ALA A 4 -14.81 48.81 73.26
C ALA A 4 -14.35 47.39 73.71
N TYR A 5 -14.06 47.24 75.01
CA TYR A 5 -13.89 45.97 75.73
C TYR A 5 -15.27 45.47 76.24
N LYS A 6 -15.52 44.16 76.16
CA LYS A 6 -16.46 43.29 76.94
C LYS A 6 -16.58 41.95 76.18
N LYS A 7 -16.64 40.75 76.77
CA LYS A 7 -17.31 40.30 77.99
C LYS A 7 -16.77 38.90 78.40
N VAL A 8 -16.88 38.65 79.71
CA VAL A 8 -16.72 37.40 80.46
C VAL A 8 -17.73 36.32 80.02
N LEU A 9 -17.34 35.03 80.06
CA LEU A 9 -18.23 33.94 80.50
C LEU A 9 -17.45 32.65 80.84
N THR A 10 -17.51 32.27 82.11
CA THR A 10 -17.17 30.96 82.67
C THR A 10 -18.35 30.01 82.43
N ALA A 11 -18.11 28.77 81.99
CA ALA A 11 -19.06 27.67 82.15
C ALA A 11 -18.33 26.32 82.22
N VAL A 12 -18.63 25.62 83.31
CA VAL A 12 -18.26 24.25 83.69
C VAL A 12 -19.11 23.25 82.88
N GLY A 13 -18.57 22.08 82.54
CA GLY A 13 -19.42 20.88 82.45
C GLY A 13 -19.09 19.81 81.41
N CYS A 14 -18.93 18.58 81.94
CA CYS A 14 -19.20 17.26 81.36
C CYS A 14 -18.18 16.60 80.41
N ALA A 15 -17.52 15.60 80.99
CA ALA A 15 -16.86 14.48 80.33
C ALA A 15 -17.86 13.60 79.57
N ALA A 16 -17.48 13.17 78.37
CA ALA A 16 -18.02 12.00 77.70
C ALA A 16 -16.88 11.27 76.99
N ALA A 17 -16.43 10.15 77.58
CA ALA A 17 -15.46 9.26 76.95
C ALA A 17 -16.18 8.40 75.90
N LEU A 18 -16.01 8.75 74.63
CA LEU A 18 -16.40 7.91 73.49
C LEU A 18 -15.20 7.02 73.12
N GLY A 19 -15.26 5.76 73.52
CA GLY A 19 -14.32 4.72 73.09
C GLY A 19 -14.51 4.42 71.60
N THR A 20 -13.52 4.76 70.79
CA THR A 20 -13.46 4.39 69.38
C THR A 20 -12.92 2.97 69.23
N LEU A 21 -13.79 2.01 68.97
CA LEU A 21 -13.42 0.70 68.44
C LEU A 21 -12.98 0.87 66.98
N VAL A 22 -11.68 0.98 66.74
CA VAL A 22 -11.09 0.90 65.40
C VAL A 22 -11.14 -0.57 64.96
N SER A 23 -12.17 -0.92 64.18
CA SER A 23 -12.19 -2.18 63.45
C SER A 23 -11.19 -2.08 62.30
N ALA A 24 -10.06 -2.79 62.41
CA ALA A 24 -9.10 -2.91 61.31
C ALA A 24 -9.76 -3.66 60.14
N ALA A 25 -10.03 -2.95 59.04
CA ALA A 25 -10.44 -3.58 57.79
C ALA A 25 -9.31 -4.50 57.30
N PRO A 26 -9.60 -5.71 56.80
CA PRO A 26 -8.58 -6.60 56.26
C PRO A 26 -7.90 -5.91 55.06
N ALA A 27 -6.57 -5.87 55.10
CA ALA A 27 -5.78 -5.39 53.98
C ALA A 27 -6.09 -6.24 52.73
N VAL A 28 -6.74 -5.63 51.75
CA VAL A 28 -6.89 -6.22 50.41
C VAL A 28 -5.48 -6.38 49.85
N GLN A 29 -5.01 -7.62 49.76
CA GLN A 29 -3.79 -7.92 49.00
C GLN A 29 -3.99 -7.42 47.58
N ALA A 30 -3.26 -6.37 47.20
CA ALA A 30 -3.20 -5.91 45.83
C ALA A 30 -2.74 -7.09 44.96
N GLY A 31 -3.66 -7.63 44.15
CA GLY A 31 -3.35 -8.70 43.21
C GLY A 31 -2.16 -8.29 42.35
N ALA A 32 -1.20 -9.21 42.16
CA ALA A 32 0.01 -8.93 41.38
C ALA A 32 -0.36 -8.33 40.01
N ALA A 33 0.30 -7.22 39.65
CA ALA A 33 0.07 -6.57 38.36
C ALA A 33 0.20 -7.58 37.20
N PRO A 34 -0.68 -7.51 36.19
CA PRO A 34 -0.62 -8.42 35.06
C PRO A 34 0.74 -8.29 34.37
N GLY A 35 1.23 -9.40 33.80
CA GLY A 35 2.38 -9.33 32.91
C GLY A 35 2.04 -8.54 31.64
N GLU A 36 3.05 -8.21 30.85
CA GLU A 36 2.92 -7.41 29.63
C GLU A 36 3.42 -8.18 28.40
N LEU A 37 2.67 -8.06 27.31
CA LEU A 37 3.05 -8.56 25.99
C LEU A 37 3.42 -7.40 25.06
N LYS A 38 4.70 -7.21 24.76
CA LYS A 38 5.18 -6.17 23.83
C LYS A 38 5.45 -6.78 22.47
N VAL A 39 4.65 -6.40 21.48
CA VAL A 39 4.77 -6.89 20.10
C VAL A 39 5.36 -5.80 19.22
N SER A 40 6.37 -6.15 18.43
CA SER A 40 6.81 -5.36 17.30
C SER A 40 6.78 -6.19 16.03
N VAL A 41 6.20 -5.62 14.97
CA VAL A 41 6.32 -6.12 13.60
C VAL A 41 6.99 -5.00 12.83
N GLN A 42 8.10 -5.29 12.15
CA GLN A 42 8.72 -4.26 11.32
C GLN A 42 7.75 -3.90 10.20
N ALA A 43 7.44 -2.61 10.06
CA ALA A 43 6.61 -2.15 8.97
C ALA A 43 7.27 -2.56 7.64
N PRO A 44 6.57 -3.30 6.77
CA PRO A 44 7.17 -3.77 5.55
C PRO A 44 7.52 -2.62 4.61
N GLN A 45 8.77 -2.56 4.15
CA GLN A 45 9.20 -1.67 3.07
C GLN A 45 9.21 -2.46 1.76
N ALA A 46 8.13 -2.40 0.99
CA ALA A 46 8.08 -3.01 -0.33
C ALA A 46 8.68 -2.08 -1.40
N VAL A 47 9.60 -2.61 -2.20
CA VAL A 47 10.19 -1.91 -3.34
C VAL A 47 9.46 -2.32 -4.61
N ALA A 48 9.29 -1.40 -5.57
CA ALA A 48 8.73 -1.78 -6.87
C ALA A 48 9.68 -2.78 -7.55
N GLY A 49 9.20 -3.98 -7.85
CA GLY A 49 9.95 -5.00 -8.58
C GLY A 49 10.10 -4.63 -10.05
N SER A 50 11.02 -5.27 -10.77
CA SER A 50 11.01 -5.16 -12.24
C SER A 50 9.78 -5.87 -12.81
N ALA A 51 9.28 -5.40 -13.96
CA ALA A 51 8.22 -6.06 -14.70
C ALA A 51 8.71 -7.44 -15.20
N SER A 52 8.61 -8.46 -14.35
CA SER A 52 8.85 -9.86 -14.73
C SER A 52 7.71 -10.33 -15.63
N THR A 53 8.07 -10.89 -16.79
CA THR A 53 7.15 -11.60 -17.70
C THR A 53 6.73 -12.97 -17.17
N ARG A 54 7.34 -13.46 -16.09
CA ARG A 54 6.82 -14.60 -15.33
C ARG A 54 5.80 -14.11 -14.33
N ALA A 55 4.59 -14.67 -14.38
CA ALA A 55 3.70 -14.73 -13.22
C ALA A 55 4.55 -15.10 -12.02
N ALA A 56 4.55 -14.29 -10.97
CA ALA A 56 5.38 -14.59 -9.81
C ALA A 56 4.94 -15.97 -9.27
N ALA A 57 5.76 -16.99 -9.55
CA ALA A 57 5.80 -18.20 -8.75
C ALA A 57 5.86 -17.75 -7.30
N GLY A 58 5.03 -18.35 -6.44
CA GLY A 58 4.62 -17.78 -5.14
C GLY A 58 5.73 -17.11 -4.34
N CYS A 59 5.34 -16.11 -3.54
CA CYS A 59 6.19 -15.36 -2.63
C CYS A 59 7.42 -16.15 -2.13
N SER A 60 8.60 -15.86 -2.68
CA SER A 60 9.81 -16.54 -2.21
C SER A 60 10.32 -15.88 -0.93
N PRO A 61 10.95 -16.63 0.00
CA PRO A 61 11.50 -16.07 1.23
C PRO A 61 12.48 -14.92 0.95
N GLY A 62 12.19 -13.72 1.48
CA GLY A 62 13.07 -12.54 1.40
C GLY A 62 12.63 -11.45 0.41
N GLU A 63 11.52 -11.67 -0.29
CA GLU A 63 11.05 -10.73 -1.31
C GLU A 63 10.11 -9.67 -0.71
N ASN A 64 10.55 -8.42 -0.73
CA ASN A 64 9.73 -7.24 -0.48
C ASN A 64 9.52 -6.49 -1.80
N ARG A 65 8.71 -7.08 -2.69
CA ARG A 65 8.54 -6.61 -4.06
C ARG A 65 7.09 -6.55 -4.47
N TYR A 66 6.75 -5.63 -5.35
CA TYR A 66 5.44 -5.60 -5.99
C TYR A 66 5.54 -5.14 -7.43
N ASN A 67 4.62 -5.60 -8.26
CA ASN A 67 4.38 -5.10 -9.59
C ASN A 67 2.97 -4.49 -9.68
N ARG A 68 2.43 -4.31 -10.89
CA ARG A 68 1.13 -3.67 -11.08
C ARG A 68 -0.03 -4.46 -10.45
N THR A 69 0.09 -5.77 -10.33
CA THR A 69 -1.01 -6.67 -9.95
C THR A 69 -0.66 -7.62 -8.82
N GLN A 70 0.60 -7.70 -8.40
CA GLN A 70 1.05 -8.64 -7.38
C GLN A 70 1.92 -7.93 -6.36
N SER A 71 1.75 -8.27 -5.08
CA SER A 71 2.69 -7.89 -4.03
C SER A 71 3.15 -9.13 -3.27
N CYS A 72 4.41 -9.09 -2.88
CA CYS A 72 5.01 -10.03 -1.95
C CYS A 72 5.73 -9.24 -0.87
N ILE A 73 5.29 -9.43 0.36
CA ILE A 73 5.78 -8.70 1.51
C ILE A 73 6.14 -9.69 2.61
N LYS A 74 7.34 -9.55 3.17
CA LYS A 74 7.82 -10.34 4.29
C LYS A 74 8.35 -9.42 5.40
N ALA A 75 7.71 -9.48 6.56
CA ALA A 75 8.03 -8.65 7.73
C ALA A 75 8.44 -9.54 8.91
N PRO A 76 9.66 -9.39 9.47
CA PRO A 76 10.01 -10.03 10.73
C PRO A 76 9.27 -9.35 11.89
N GLY A 77 8.98 -10.12 12.92
CA GLY A 77 8.37 -9.64 14.14
C GLY A 77 8.93 -10.32 15.39
N LYS A 78 8.72 -9.66 16.52
CA LYS A 78 9.15 -10.11 17.85
C LYS A 78 8.07 -9.80 18.86
N LEU A 79 7.73 -10.79 19.67
CA LEU A 79 6.95 -10.63 20.90
C LEU A 79 7.89 -10.82 22.09
N ASN A 80 7.98 -9.81 22.94
CA ASN A 80 8.61 -9.90 24.25
C ASN A 80 7.52 -10.11 25.32
N ILE A 81 7.74 -11.07 26.21
CA ILE A 81 6.87 -11.39 27.33
C ILE A 81 7.58 -10.94 28.59
N THR A 82 7.01 -9.98 29.30
CA THR A 82 7.63 -9.39 30.49
C THR A 82 6.69 -9.42 31.68
N ARG A 83 7.24 -9.55 32.89
CA ARG A 83 6.49 -9.38 34.14
C ARG A 83 7.30 -8.52 35.08
N ASN A 84 6.69 -7.48 35.63
CA ASN A 84 7.38 -6.52 36.52
C ASN A 84 8.69 -5.99 35.91
N GLY A 85 8.69 -5.70 34.60
CA GLY A 85 9.87 -5.22 33.86
C GLY A 85 10.93 -6.28 33.51
N ARG A 86 10.84 -7.51 34.03
CA ARG A 86 11.76 -8.60 33.71
C ARG A 86 11.31 -9.38 32.48
N LEU A 87 12.24 -9.68 31.58
CA LEU A 87 11.98 -10.51 30.39
C LEU A 87 11.84 -11.98 30.81
N GLU A 88 10.66 -12.54 30.58
CA GLU A 88 10.37 -13.95 30.88
C GLU A 88 10.45 -14.82 29.62
N GLY A 89 10.15 -14.25 28.45
CA GLY A 89 10.16 -15.00 27.20
C GLY A 89 10.19 -14.12 25.95
N THR A 90 10.54 -14.73 24.82
CA THR A 90 10.58 -14.07 23.52
C THR A 90 10.11 -15.03 22.43
N ILE A 91 9.24 -14.56 21.53
CA ILE A 91 8.87 -15.24 20.30
C ILE A 91 9.32 -14.39 19.12
N ARG A 92 10.19 -14.94 18.27
CA ARG A 92 10.53 -14.37 16.96
C ARG A 92 9.69 -15.04 15.90
N PHE A 93 9.19 -14.26 14.96
CA PHE A 93 8.34 -14.75 13.88
C PHE A 93 8.53 -13.96 12.58
N THR A 94 7.91 -14.44 11.53
CA THR A 94 7.80 -13.74 10.24
C THR A 94 6.36 -13.78 9.78
N VAL A 95 5.86 -12.62 9.33
CA VAL A 95 4.63 -12.49 8.57
C VAL A 95 4.97 -12.39 7.09
N THR A 96 4.32 -13.17 6.24
CA THR A 96 4.39 -13.11 4.78
C THR A 96 3.00 -12.86 4.21
N GLN A 97 2.89 -11.91 3.29
CA GLN A 97 1.66 -11.46 2.66
C GLN A 97 1.85 -11.45 1.15
N ALA A 98 1.07 -12.25 0.44
CA ALA A 98 1.13 -12.39 -1.01
C ALA A 98 -0.21 -11.98 -1.62
N MET A 99 -0.36 -10.73 -2.03
CA MET A 99 -1.61 -10.21 -2.58
C MET A 99 -1.61 -10.31 -4.10
N GLN A 100 -2.68 -10.85 -4.66
CA GLN A 100 -2.90 -10.96 -6.09
C GLN A 100 -4.14 -10.19 -6.48
N LEU A 101 -3.93 -9.17 -7.31
CA LEU A 101 -4.95 -8.38 -7.98
C LEU A 101 -5.03 -8.83 -9.43
N HIS A 102 -6.19 -8.73 -10.05
CA HIS A 102 -6.34 -8.95 -11.49
C HIS A 102 -7.60 -8.25 -12.00
N ASN A 103 -8.02 -8.54 -13.23
CA ASN A 103 -9.27 -8.08 -13.88
C ASN A 103 -10.55 -8.59 -13.17
N SER A 104 -10.64 -8.37 -11.87
CA SER A 104 -11.76 -8.66 -11.00
C SER A 104 -11.68 -7.72 -9.79
N ARG A 105 -12.85 -7.31 -9.27
CA ARG A 105 -12.96 -6.62 -7.96
C ARG A 105 -12.99 -7.59 -6.78
N ASN A 106 -13.09 -8.89 -7.06
CA ASN A 106 -12.77 -9.96 -6.13
C ASN A 106 -11.30 -10.30 -6.26
N PHE A 107 -10.55 -10.19 -5.18
CA PHE A 107 -9.11 -10.46 -5.16
C PHE A 107 -8.73 -11.17 -3.85
N SER A 108 -7.51 -11.69 -3.79
CA SER A 108 -7.06 -12.47 -2.63
C SER A 108 -5.64 -12.15 -2.21
N GLU A 109 -5.35 -12.50 -0.97
CA GLU A 109 -4.04 -12.46 -0.34
C GLU A 109 -3.78 -13.79 0.36
N LYS A 110 -2.58 -14.36 0.21
CA LYS A 110 -2.12 -15.45 1.08
C LYS A 110 -1.37 -14.86 2.26
N TYR A 111 -1.90 -15.08 3.46
CA TYR A 111 -1.23 -14.76 4.72
C TYR A 111 -0.46 -15.98 5.24
N THR A 112 0.73 -15.73 5.81
CA THR A 112 1.50 -16.73 6.54
C THR A 112 2.20 -16.10 7.74
N PHE A 113 1.93 -16.60 8.93
CA PHE A 113 2.70 -16.36 10.14
C PHE A 113 3.54 -17.60 10.42
N LYS A 114 4.85 -17.43 10.61
CA LYS A 114 5.78 -18.52 10.93
C LYS A 114 6.61 -18.14 12.14
N VAL A 115 6.60 -18.96 13.18
CA VAL A 115 7.54 -18.85 14.30
C VAL A 115 8.93 -19.23 13.82
N THR A 116 9.90 -18.36 14.08
CA THR A 116 11.31 -18.54 13.68
C THR A 116 12.23 -18.77 14.87
N GLY A 117 11.78 -18.49 16.09
CA GLY A 117 12.55 -18.81 17.30
C GLY A 117 11.76 -18.49 18.57
N ILE A 118 12.06 -19.24 19.63
CA ILE A 118 11.46 -19.07 20.96
C ILE A 118 12.58 -19.12 22.00
N ALA A 119 12.46 -18.32 23.05
CA ALA A 119 13.32 -18.37 24.23
C ALA A 119 12.50 -18.06 25.50
N GLY A 120 12.87 -18.68 26.62
CA GLY A 120 12.19 -18.49 27.91
C GLY A 120 10.75 -19.03 27.96
N ASN A 121 9.94 -18.48 28.86
CA ASN A 121 8.56 -18.91 29.08
C ASN A 121 7.59 -18.30 28.06
N THR A 122 7.27 -19.06 27.03
CA THR A 122 6.28 -18.68 26.00
C THR A 122 5.05 -19.60 26.00
N SER A 123 4.84 -20.35 27.09
CA SER A 123 3.72 -21.27 27.24
C SER A 123 2.37 -20.53 27.12
N ALA A 124 1.34 -21.22 26.63
CA ALA A 124 -0.03 -20.71 26.54
C ALA A 124 -0.23 -19.40 25.75
N VAL A 125 0.75 -18.98 24.93
CA VAL A 125 0.58 -17.86 24.01
C VAL A 125 -0.29 -18.31 22.84
N THR A 126 -1.30 -17.51 22.50
CA THR A 126 -2.08 -17.66 21.26
C THR A 126 -1.94 -16.41 20.40
N ALA A 127 -2.09 -16.57 19.08
CA ALA A 127 -2.07 -15.47 18.11
C ALA A 127 -3.31 -15.51 17.22
N ALA A 128 -3.96 -14.37 17.02
CA ALA A 128 -5.09 -14.17 16.11
C ALA A 128 -4.76 -13.09 15.09
N PHE A 129 -5.06 -13.37 13.81
CA PHE A 129 -4.89 -12.41 12.72
C PHE A 129 -6.25 -11.94 12.23
N ASN A 130 -6.42 -10.62 12.15
CA ASN A 130 -7.61 -10.01 11.56
C ASN A 130 -7.21 -9.03 10.46
N VAL A 131 -8.14 -8.79 9.56
CA VAL A 131 -7.94 -7.94 8.40
C VAL A 131 -9.24 -7.26 8.03
N SER A 132 -9.17 -5.99 7.64
CA SER A 132 -10.30 -5.24 7.12
C SER A 132 -9.86 -4.32 5.98
N CYS A 133 -10.82 -3.84 5.22
CA CYS A 133 -10.67 -2.68 4.33
C CYS A 133 -11.95 -1.82 4.47
N GLY A 134 -11.93 -0.60 3.95
CA GLY A 134 -12.99 0.39 4.12
C GLY A 134 -13.71 0.76 2.82
N GLY A 135 -14.63 1.72 2.94
CA GLY A 135 -15.39 2.23 1.80
C GLY A 135 -16.22 1.13 1.14
N SER A 136 -16.01 0.92 -0.17
CA SER A 136 -16.66 -0.16 -0.93
C SER A 136 -15.94 -1.50 -0.82
N CYS A 137 -14.77 -1.57 -0.18
CA CYS A 137 -14.02 -2.80 0.02
C CYS A 137 -14.43 -3.51 1.32
N GLN A 138 -14.54 -4.83 1.25
CA GLN A 138 -14.71 -5.72 2.40
C GLN A 138 -13.79 -6.93 2.29
N ALA A 139 -13.23 -7.37 3.42
CA ALA A 139 -12.62 -8.69 3.52
C ALA A 139 -13.73 -9.73 3.73
N THR A 140 -13.84 -10.70 2.83
CA THR A 140 -14.96 -11.66 2.78
C THR A 140 -14.66 -12.98 3.49
N ASN A 141 -13.39 -13.26 3.77
CA ASN A 141 -13.00 -14.32 4.71
C ASN A 141 -11.74 -13.91 5.48
N HIS A 142 -11.47 -14.65 6.56
CA HIS A 142 -10.33 -14.40 7.43
C HIS A 142 -9.63 -15.71 7.78
N VAL A 143 -8.35 -15.60 8.14
CA VAL A 143 -7.59 -16.71 8.71
C VAL A 143 -8.19 -17.05 10.08
N ARG A 144 -8.63 -18.30 10.25
CA ARG A 144 -9.43 -18.70 11.42
C ARG A 144 -8.66 -18.62 12.75
N GLY A 145 -9.25 -17.85 13.67
CA GLY A 145 -9.16 -17.97 15.13
C GLY A 145 -7.82 -17.58 15.79
N PRO A 146 -7.80 -17.48 17.13
CA PRO A 146 -6.56 -17.56 17.87
C PRO A 146 -5.99 -18.98 17.77
N ARG A 147 -4.69 -19.09 17.50
CA ARG A 147 -3.95 -20.35 17.40
C ARG A 147 -2.82 -20.36 18.40
N ALA A 148 -2.56 -21.51 19.03
CA ALA A 148 -1.41 -21.67 19.92
C ALA A 148 -0.10 -21.41 19.17
N VAL A 149 0.80 -20.65 19.80
CA VAL A 149 2.10 -20.28 19.26
C VAL A 149 3.19 -21.10 19.96
N ARG A 150 3.86 -21.96 19.20
CA ARG A 150 4.91 -22.88 19.66
C ARG A 150 6.07 -22.88 18.66
N ALA A 151 7.17 -23.54 19.03
CA ALA A 151 8.28 -23.73 18.10
C ALA A 151 7.78 -24.46 16.85
N GLY A 152 8.14 -23.95 15.67
CA GLY A 152 7.69 -24.52 14.39
C GLY A 152 6.25 -24.16 13.97
N THR A 153 5.47 -23.42 14.78
CA THR A 153 4.11 -23.03 14.41
C THR A 153 4.09 -22.25 13.09
N VAL A 154 3.21 -22.69 12.18
CA VAL A 154 2.84 -21.98 10.95
C VAL A 154 1.32 -21.80 10.94
N ILE A 155 0.88 -20.56 10.80
CA ILE A 155 -0.54 -20.21 10.59
C ILE A 155 -0.63 -19.61 9.21
N SER A 156 -1.38 -20.23 8.30
CA SER A 156 -1.52 -19.76 6.92
C SER A 156 -2.95 -19.93 6.43
N GLY A 157 -3.36 -19.07 5.51
CA GLY A 157 -4.65 -19.16 4.85
C GLY A 157 -4.85 -18.04 3.84
N PRO A 158 -5.85 -18.18 2.96
CA PRO A 158 -6.29 -17.10 2.11
C PRO A 158 -7.06 -16.05 2.92
N VAL A 159 -6.94 -14.80 2.47
CA VAL A 159 -7.84 -13.69 2.75
C VAL A 159 -8.37 -13.24 1.40
N ASN A 160 -9.68 -13.14 1.28
CA ASN A 160 -10.40 -12.74 0.10
C ASN A 160 -11.03 -11.38 0.36
N TYR A 161 -11.11 -10.61 -0.70
CA TYR A 161 -11.63 -9.26 -0.68
C TYR A 161 -12.66 -9.11 -1.79
N HIS A 162 -13.64 -8.26 -1.54
CA HIS A 162 -14.57 -7.79 -2.54
C HIS A 162 -14.66 -6.27 -2.48
N ASP A 163 -14.46 -5.60 -3.60
CA ASP A 163 -14.72 -4.17 -3.74
C ASP A 163 -15.96 -3.92 -4.62
N SER A 164 -17.01 -3.33 -4.05
CA SER A 164 -18.26 -3.10 -4.77
C SER A 164 -18.24 -1.87 -5.68
N THR A 165 -17.12 -1.11 -5.75
CA THR A 165 -17.04 0.15 -6.52
C THR A 165 -17.38 -0.03 -7.99
N THR A 166 -18.30 0.77 -8.51
CA THR A 166 -18.60 0.88 -9.95
C THR A 166 -17.82 2.01 -10.62
N THR A 167 -17.04 2.76 -9.85
CA THR A 167 -16.23 3.88 -10.32
C THR A 167 -14.77 3.59 -10.05
N GLN A 168 -14.12 4.36 -9.18
CA GLN A 168 -12.76 4.16 -8.73
C GLN A 168 -12.75 4.23 -7.21
N HIS A 169 -12.13 3.23 -6.58
CA HIS A 169 -11.89 3.20 -5.14
C HIS A 169 -10.42 2.89 -4.87
N ARG A 170 -9.82 3.60 -3.90
CA ARG A 170 -8.43 3.40 -3.48
C ARG A 170 -8.43 3.12 -1.99
N ASP A 171 -7.74 2.07 -1.58
CA ASP A 171 -7.71 1.68 -0.18
C ASP A 171 -6.46 0.86 0.17
N ARG A 172 -6.35 0.49 1.44
CA ARG A 172 -5.36 -0.41 2.00
C ARG A 172 -6.05 -1.44 2.88
N ALA A 173 -5.59 -2.68 2.82
CA ALA A 173 -5.97 -3.66 3.82
C ALA A 173 -5.29 -3.29 5.14
N LYS A 174 -6.08 -3.24 6.21
CA LYS A 174 -5.67 -2.94 7.58
C LYS A 174 -5.57 -4.25 8.33
N TYR A 175 -4.40 -4.53 8.88
CA TYR A 175 -4.11 -5.79 9.54
C TYR A 175 -3.98 -5.59 11.04
N SER A 176 -4.40 -6.59 11.81
CA SER A 176 -4.07 -6.70 13.22
C SER A 176 -3.61 -8.11 13.58
N LEU A 177 -2.54 -8.18 14.38
CA LEU A 177 -2.03 -9.41 14.98
C LEU A 177 -2.09 -9.26 16.49
N THR A 178 -2.96 -10.07 17.09
CA THR A 178 -3.24 -10.05 18.53
C THR A 178 -2.61 -11.27 19.18
N PHE A 179 -1.88 -11.06 20.27
CA PHE A 179 -1.32 -12.11 21.12
C PHE A 179 -1.98 -12.09 22.49
N LEU A 180 -2.38 -13.27 22.97
CA LEU A 180 -2.98 -13.46 24.29
C LEU A 180 -2.19 -14.48 25.09
N LYS A 181 -2.00 -14.20 26.38
CA LYS A 181 -1.45 -15.13 27.38
C LYS A 181 -2.19 -14.91 28.70
N PRO A 182 -2.72 -15.96 29.36
CA PRO A 182 -3.43 -15.80 30.63
C PRO A 182 -2.59 -15.08 31.69
N GLY A 183 -3.17 -14.07 32.34
CA GLY A 183 -2.49 -13.24 33.34
C GLY A 183 -1.53 -12.17 32.77
N TYR A 184 -1.64 -11.85 31.47
CA TYR A 184 -0.89 -10.79 30.78
C TYR A 184 -1.85 -9.87 30.02
N THR A 185 -1.41 -8.64 29.78
CA THR A 185 -2.09 -7.71 28.86
C THR A 185 -2.02 -8.22 27.42
N THR A 186 -2.96 -7.77 26.59
CA THR A 186 -3.01 -8.11 25.16
C THR A 186 -1.84 -7.49 24.41
N GLY A 187 -1.06 -8.32 23.71
CA GLY A 187 -0.06 -7.85 22.76
C GLY A 187 -0.71 -7.57 21.42
N LEU A 188 -0.53 -6.37 20.85
CA LEU A 188 -1.19 -5.99 19.61
C LEU A 188 -0.23 -5.31 18.64
N SER A 189 -0.24 -5.74 17.38
CA SER A 189 0.43 -5.06 16.28
C SER A 189 -0.55 -4.75 15.16
N ARG A 190 -0.40 -3.58 14.54
CA ARG A 190 -1.20 -3.12 13.39
C ARG A 190 -0.29 -2.61 12.29
N TRP A 191 -0.65 -2.89 11.05
CA TRP A 191 0.02 -2.37 9.85
C TRP A 191 -0.94 -2.39 8.67
N GLU A 192 -0.52 -1.85 7.54
CA GLU A 192 -1.35 -1.73 6.33
C GLU A 192 -0.64 -2.31 5.10
N SER A 193 -1.44 -2.69 4.10
CA SER A 193 -0.94 -3.10 2.80
C SER A 193 -0.42 -1.91 1.98
N LEU A 194 0.17 -2.21 0.83
CA LEU A 194 0.27 -1.24 -0.26
C LEU A 194 -1.13 -0.74 -0.64
N THR A 195 -1.22 0.54 -1.03
CA THR A 195 -2.45 1.05 -1.63
C THR A 195 -2.78 0.27 -2.88
N PHE A 196 -3.96 -0.34 -2.92
CA PHE A 196 -4.56 -0.86 -4.13
C PHE A 196 -5.63 0.11 -4.63
N ARG A 197 -5.98 -0.02 -5.91
CA ARG A 197 -7.10 0.66 -6.53
C ARG A 197 -7.94 -0.36 -7.26
N CYS A 198 -9.23 -0.40 -6.97
CA CYS A 198 -10.21 -1.13 -7.74
C CYS A 198 -11.03 -0.15 -8.58
N ASP A 199 -11.46 -0.58 -9.76
CA ASP A 199 -12.21 0.26 -10.68
C ASP A 199 -13.03 -0.53 -11.71
N ASP A 200 -14.09 0.09 -12.22
CA ASP A 200 -14.96 -0.45 -13.29
C ASP A 200 -15.20 0.58 -14.42
N ILE A 201 -14.20 1.45 -14.67
CA ILE A 201 -14.34 2.56 -15.64
C ILE A 201 -13.62 2.31 -16.97
N ILE A 202 -12.81 1.25 -17.09
CA ILE A 202 -12.08 0.91 -18.34
C ILE A 202 -12.98 0.08 -19.28
N ARG A 203 -14.25 0.49 -19.39
CA ARG A 203 -15.29 -0.18 -20.19
C ARG A 203 -14.98 -0.08 -21.69
N GLY A 204 -15.42 -1.05 -22.48
CA GLY A 204 -15.27 -1.06 -23.94
C GLY A 204 -13.90 -1.49 -24.48
N SER A 205 -12.97 -1.86 -23.59
CA SER A 205 -11.64 -2.38 -23.97
C SER A 205 -11.55 -3.91 -23.99
N GLY A 206 -12.66 -4.61 -23.72
CA GLY A 206 -12.69 -6.05 -23.44
C GLY A 206 -12.18 -6.41 -22.04
N ILE A 207 -11.64 -5.43 -21.29
CA ILE A 207 -11.12 -5.62 -19.93
C ILE A 207 -12.16 -5.05 -18.96
N GLY A 208 -12.81 -5.93 -18.20
CA GLY A 208 -13.84 -5.57 -17.22
C GLY A 208 -13.29 -4.87 -15.97
N ALA A 209 -14.08 -4.87 -14.90
CA ALA A 209 -13.69 -4.35 -13.59
C ALA A 209 -12.41 -5.05 -13.07
N GLY A 210 -11.61 -4.36 -12.26
CA GLY A 210 -10.36 -4.94 -11.77
C GLY A 210 -9.61 -4.06 -10.77
N CYS A 211 -8.58 -4.64 -10.16
CA CYS A 211 -7.75 -3.96 -9.17
C CYS A 211 -6.27 -3.97 -9.57
N VAL A 212 -5.53 -2.92 -9.18
CA VAL A 212 -4.08 -2.77 -9.40
C VAL A 212 -3.42 -2.06 -8.22
N PHE A 213 -2.10 -2.13 -8.13
CA PHE A 213 -1.28 -1.27 -7.28
C PHE A 213 -0.94 0.02 -8.06
N PRO A 214 -1.69 1.12 -7.89
CA PRO A 214 -1.59 2.30 -8.76
C PRO A 214 -0.26 3.03 -8.65
N ARG A 215 0.51 2.83 -7.57
CA ARG A 215 1.85 3.43 -7.39
C ARG A 215 2.91 2.78 -8.27
N TYR A 216 2.69 1.54 -8.71
CA TYR A 216 3.59 0.89 -9.65
C TYR A 216 3.44 1.53 -11.03
N ALA A 217 4.52 2.07 -11.59
CA ALA A 217 4.53 2.60 -12.95
C ALA A 217 4.89 1.47 -13.94
N PRO A 218 3.92 0.95 -14.73
CA PRO A 218 4.20 -0.12 -15.70
C PRO A 218 5.07 0.38 -16.85
N VAL A 219 5.70 -0.54 -17.58
CA VAL A 219 6.59 -0.25 -18.71
C VAL A 219 5.91 -0.64 -20.01
N LEU A 220 5.75 0.32 -20.93
CA LEU A 220 5.31 0.08 -22.30
C LEU A 220 6.51 -0.40 -23.13
N THR A 221 6.54 -1.68 -23.46
CA THR A 221 7.67 -2.32 -24.18
C THR A 221 7.45 -2.46 -25.68
N THR A 222 6.20 -2.41 -26.13
CA THR A 222 5.82 -2.66 -27.54
C THR A 222 6.29 -1.56 -28.50
N MET A 223 6.71 -0.40 -27.99
CA MET A 223 7.34 0.63 -28.83
C MET A 223 8.65 0.15 -29.46
N ALA A 224 9.34 -0.82 -28.84
CA ALA A 224 10.56 -1.40 -29.40
C ALA A 224 10.33 -2.13 -30.75
N ASN A 225 9.08 -2.51 -31.05
CA ASN A 225 8.70 -3.22 -32.29
C ASN A 225 8.41 -2.27 -33.46
N LEU A 226 8.48 -0.95 -33.24
CA LEU A 226 8.13 0.08 -34.20
C LEU A 226 9.40 0.86 -34.57
N PRO A 227 10.12 0.51 -35.65
CA PRO A 227 11.50 0.96 -35.86
C PRO A 227 11.65 2.49 -35.99
N HIS A 228 10.76 3.18 -36.70
CA HIS A 228 10.86 4.63 -36.89
C HIS A 228 10.43 5.40 -35.63
N ILE A 229 9.36 4.95 -34.97
CA ILE A 229 8.84 5.48 -33.71
C ILE A 229 9.82 5.26 -32.58
N ARG A 230 10.38 4.04 -32.44
CA ARG A 230 11.44 3.72 -31.47
C ARG A 230 12.62 4.66 -31.62
N THR A 231 13.05 4.92 -32.87
CA THR A 231 14.15 5.84 -33.16
C THR A 231 13.80 7.27 -32.72
N ASN A 232 12.59 7.74 -33.01
CA ASN A 232 12.12 9.05 -32.56
C ASN A 232 12.08 9.17 -31.03
N ILE A 233 11.46 8.20 -30.36
CA ILE A 233 11.38 8.14 -28.89
C ILE A 233 12.77 8.11 -28.27
N LYS A 234 13.68 7.26 -28.77
CA LYS A 234 15.06 7.14 -28.25
C LYS A 234 15.80 8.47 -28.35
N ARG A 235 15.74 9.13 -29.51
CA ARG A 235 16.34 10.45 -29.72
C ARG A 235 15.84 11.48 -28.71
N ILE A 236 14.53 11.54 -28.46
CA ILE A 236 13.94 12.52 -27.55
C ILE A 236 14.22 12.17 -26.08
N GLN A 237 14.13 10.89 -25.71
CA GLN A 237 14.53 10.41 -24.38
C GLN A 237 16.00 10.69 -24.07
N GLN A 238 16.88 10.74 -25.07
CA GLN A 238 18.30 11.06 -24.89
C GLN A 238 18.59 12.55 -24.87
N ALA A 239 17.86 13.36 -25.66
CA ALA A 239 18.13 14.78 -25.82
C ALA A 239 17.53 15.66 -24.70
N GLY A 240 16.33 15.32 -24.21
CA GLY A 240 15.62 16.11 -23.20
C GLY A 240 16.29 16.04 -21.82
N PRO A 241 16.49 17.16 -21.10
CA PRO A 241 17.11 17.15 -19.76
C PRO A 241 16.34 16.30 -18.74
N HIS A 242 15.04 16.09 -18.92
CA HIS A 242 14.23 15.28 -18.02
C HIS A 242 14.16 13.80 -18.42
N HIS A 243 14.59 13.46 -19.64
CA HIS A 243 14.55 12.12 -20.21
C HIS A 243 13.18 11.43 -20.04
N TYR A 244 12.09 12.17 -20.34
CA TYR A 244 10.73 11.73 -20.03
C TYR A 244 10.40 10.35 -20.61
N GLY A 245 9.86 9.48 -19.75
CA GLY A 245 9.49 8.09 -20.03
C GLY A 245 10.65 7.09 -20.01
N LYS A 246 11.90 7.53 -19.92
CA LYS A 246 13.06 6.63 -19.77
C LYS A 246 13.15 6.09 -18.34
N ARG A 247 13.24 4.77 -18.19
CA ARG A 247 13.34 4.12 -16.88
C ARG A 247 14.56 4.63 -16.11
N GLY A 248 14.38 4.97 -14.83
CA GLY A 248 15.42 5.56 -13.98
C GLY A 248 15.41 7.09 -13.95
N ASN A 249 14.62 7.74 -14.81
CA ASN A 249 14.52 9.20 -14.88
C ASN A 249 13.10 9.68 -14.51
N SER A 250 12.47 10.52 -15.33
CA SER A 250 11.11 11.01 -15.10
C SER A 250 10.08 10.18 -15.88
N PRO A 251 9.07 9.56 -15.24
CA PRO A 251 8.07 8.78 -15.97
C PRO A 251 7.12 9.69 -16.77
N LEU A 252 6.46 9.12 -17.78
CA LEU A 252 5.30 9.76 -18.38
C LEU A 252 4.11 9.64 -17.44
N THR A 253 3.21 10.61 -17.51
CA THR A 253 1.95 10.62 -16.78
C THR A 253 0.81 10.67 -17.78
N ARG A 254 -0.09 9.67 -17.76
CA ARG A 254 -1.22 9.58 -18.70
C ARG A 254 -2.18 10.76 -18.50
N ALA A 255 -2.59 11.37 -19.61
CA ALA A 255 -3.66 12.36 -19.68
C ALA A 255 -4.83 11.80 -20.49
N THR A 256 -6.05 11.87 -19.94
CA THR A 256 -7.27 11.43 -20.65
C THR A 256 -8.08 12.58 -21.24
N SER A 257 -7.71 13.83 -20.96
CA SER A 257 -8.38 15.02 -21.49
C SER A 257 -8.14 15.20 -22.98
N THR A 258 -9.22 15.31 -23.76
CA THR A 258 -9.16 15.66 -25.19
C THR A 258 -8.60 17.06 -25.42
N ALA A 259 -8.71 17.97 -24.46
CA ALA A 259 -8.10 19.29 -24.54
C ALA A 259 -6.56 19.19 -24.45
N VAL A 260 -6.04 18.37 -23.54
CA VAL A 260 -4.58 18.12 -23.41
C VAL A 260 -4.04 17.45 -24.67
N GLU A 261 -4.73 16.41 -25.17
CA GLU A 261 -4.35 15.73 -26.41
C GLU A 261 -4.28 16.69 -27.60
N ARG A 262 -5.33 17.51 -27.82
CA ARG A 262 -5.37 18.47 -28.93
C ARG A 262 -4.31 19.56 -28.78
N ALA A 263 -4.06 20.05 -27.58
CA ALA A 263 -3.01 21.05 -27.35
C ALA A 263 -1.62 20.49 -27.68
N ASN A 264 -1.30 19.29 -27.18
CA ASN A 264 -0.04 18.62 -27.46
C ASN A 264 0.15 18.36 -28.97
N ARG A 265 -0.88 17.84 -29.66
CA ARG A 265 -0.83 17.62 -31.11
C ARG A 265 -0.67 18.90 -31.90
N ARG A 266 -1.34 20.00 -31.52
CA ARG A 266 -1.18 21.28 -32.21
C ARG A 266 0.26 21.78 -32.21
N VAL A 267 1.01 21.53 -31.14
CA VAL A 267 2.43 21.92 -31.04
C VAL A 267 3.34 20.91 -31.76
N ALA A 268 3.19 19.61 -31.50
CA ALA A 268 4.09 18.60 -32.04
C ALA A 268 3.79 18.25 -33.50
N CYS A 269 2.52 18.17 -33.88
CA CYS A 269 2.04 17.68 -35.17
C CYS A 269 0.86 18.52 -35.71
N PRO A 270 1.06 19.83 -35.99
CA PRO A 270 0.02 20.65 -36.59
C PRO A 270 -0.38 20.13 -37.99
N ARG A 271 -1.64 20.35 -38.37
CA ARG A 271 -2.23 19.81 -39.61
C ARG A 271 -1.48 20.24 -40.88
N ASN A 272 -0.94 21.46 -40.88
CA ASN A 272 -0.21 22.07 -42.00
C ASN A 272 1.31 21.90 -41.89
N ARG A 273 1.80 20.92 -41.10
CA ARG A 273 3.25 20.68 -40.98
C ARG A 273 3.83 20.36 -42.37
N PRO A 274 4.79 21.17 -42.88
CA PRO A 274 5.31 21.01 -44.24
C PRO A 274 6.23 19.78 -44.35
N GLY A 275 6.41 19.30 -45.58
CA GLY A 275 7.38 18.25 -45.90
C GLY A 275 6.97 16.85 -45.46
N ARG A 276 5.66 16.56 -45.37
CA ARG A 276 5.16 15.20 -45.10
C ARG A 276 5.41 14.29 -46.31
N PRO A 277 6.24 13.24 -46.19
CA PRO A 277 6.40 12.27 -47.28
C PRO A 277 5.10 11.50 -47.55
N ALA A 278 4.94 11.00 -48.78
CA ALA A 278 3.81 10.13 -49.12
C ALA A 278 3.79 8.89 -48.21
N GLY A 279 2.59 8.46 -47.78
CA GLY A 279 2.43 7.30 -46.91
C GLY A 279 2.90 7.49 -45.46
N HIS A 280 3.28 8.70 -45.05
CA HIS A 280 3.76 8.99 -43.70
C HIS A 280 2.75 9.81 -42.87
N SER A 281 2.88 9.71 -41.56
CA SER A 281 2.16 10.50 -40.56
C SER A 281 3.14 11.11 -39.56
N CYS A 282 2.71 12.15 -38.86
CA CYS A 282 3.51 12.78 -37.82
C CYS A 282 3.37 11.97 -36.52
N ASP A 283 4.49 11.49 -35.98
CA ASP A 283 4.60 10.92 -34.64
C ASP A 283 5.11 11.98 -33.67
N GLU A 284 4.63 11.95 -32.43
CA GLU A 284 5.05 12.85 -31.37
C GLU A 284 5.51 12.11 -30.11
N TYR A 285 6.58 12.60 -29.49
CA TYR A 285 6.99 12.14 -28.16
C TYR A 285 7.45 13.31 -27.27
N PRO A 286 7.08 13.35 -25.97
CA PRO A 286 6.13 12.47 -25.29
C PRO A 286 4.74 12.45 -25.93
N PHE A 287 4.06 11.30 -25.85
CA PHE A 287 2.80 11.05 -26.56
C PHE A 287 1.75 12.14 -26.27
N ALA A 288 0.89 12.47 -27.23
CA ALA A 288 -0.12 13.52 -27.04
C ALA A 288 -1.05 13.29 -25.84
N LYS A 289 -1.33 12.04 -25.46
CA LYS A 289 -2.11 11.68 -24.27
C LYS A 289 -1.26 11.60 -23.00
N THR A 290 -0.31 12.51 -22.81
CA THR A 290 0.52 12.62 -21.60
C THR A 290 0.65 14.06 -21.11
N PHE A 291 0.91 14.24 -19.81
CA PHE A 291 1.13 15.56 -19.22
C PHE A 291 2.51 16.16 -19.53
N GLN A 292 3.40 15.38 -20.14
CA GLN A 292 4.73 15.79 -20.59
C GLN A 292 4.78 16.12 -22.10
N GLY A 293 3.63 16.05 -22.78
CA GLY A 293 3.55 16.34 -24.20
C GLY A 293 3.90 17.80 -24.55
N ALA A 294 4.06 18.04 -25.85
CA ALA A 294 4.72 19.23 -26.39
C ALA A 294 4.12 20.59 -25.98
N SER A 295 2.83 20.68 -25.66
CA SER A 295 2.24 21.96 -25.23
C SER A 295 2.44 22.25 -23.75
N ARG A 296 3.10 21.36 -23.03
CA ARG A 296 3.30 21.42 -21.57
C ARG A 296 4.77 21.37 -21.17
N THR A 297 5.66 21.19 -22.13
CA THR A 297 7.11 21.08 -21.95
C THR A 297 7.83 21.92 -23.00
N ARG A 298 9.13 22.12 -22.81
CA ARG A 298 9.98 22.89 -23.73
C ARG A 298 10.87 21.93 -24.51
N LYS A 299 11.33 22.33 -25.70
CA LYS A 299 12.43 21.59 -26.35
C LYS A 299 13.68 21.67 -25.45
N PRO A 300 14.54 20.63 -25.43
CA PRO A 300 14.47 19.40 -26.21
C PRO A 300 13.67 18.25 -25.57
N ASP A 301 12.85 18.49 -24.53
CA ASP A 301 12.07 17.42 -23.86
C ASP A 301 10.98 16.78 -24.72
N TRP A 302 10.65 17.37 -25.86
CA TRP A 302 9.72 16.82 -26.84
C TRP A 302 10.25 16.97 -28.26
N GLY A 303 9.73 16.13 -29.14
CA GLY A 303 9.99 16.18 -30.57
C GLY A 303 8.93 15.45 -31.36
N TRP A 304 9.16 15.42 -32.67
CA TRP A 304 8.31 14.76 -33.63
C TRP A 304 9.16 14.14 -34.74
N ALA A 305 8.57 13.24 -35.51
CA ALA A 305 9.15 12.67 -36.73
C ALA A 305 8.06 12.31 -37.73
N TRP A 306 8.41 12.27 -39.02
CA TRP A 306 7.58 11.58 -40.01
C TRP A 306 7.86 10.08 -39.91
N VAL A 307 6.81 9.29 -39.74
CA VAL A 307 6.88 7.82 -39.65
C VAL A 307 5.88 7.19 -40.63
N PRO A 308 6.09 5.95 -41.11
CA PRO A 308 5.10 5.29 -41.94
C PRO A 308 3.74 5.23 -41.27
N ALA A 309 2.67 5.57 -41.98
CA ALA A 309 1.32 5.64 -41.42
C ALA A 309 0.89 4.32 -40.75
N ARG A 310 1.29 3.18 -41.34
CA ARG A 310 1.07 1.84 -40.76
C ARG A 310 1.65 1.71 -39.35
N GLU A 311 2.86 2.23 -39.13
CA GLU A 311 3.54 2.19 -37.84
C GLU A 311 2.83 3.07 -36.80
N GLN A 312 2.36 4.26 -37.23
CA GLN A 312 1.55 5.14 -36.39
C GLN A 312 0.23 4.51 -35.96
N HIS A 313 -0.45 3.79 -36.86
CA HIS A 313 -1.67 3.07 -36.52
C HIS A 313 -1.40 1.94 -35.51
N ALA A 314 -0.31 1.19 -35.69
CA ALA A 314 0.12 0.14 -34.75
C ALA A 314 0.44 0.71 -33.37
N GLN A 315 1.13 1.85 -33.29
CA GLN A 315 1.42 2.56 -32.04
C GLN A 315 0.15 2.88 -31.24
N GLY A 316 -0.88 3.40 -31.92
CA GLY A 316 -2.17 3.70 -31.29
C GLY A 316 -2.83 2.47 -30.68
N GLY A 317 -2.80 1.34 -31.39
CA GLY A 317 -3.30 0.05 -30.90
C GLY A 317 -2.53 -0.44 -29.67
N TYR A 318 -1.20 -0.39 -29.73
CA TYR A 318 -0.32 -0.79 -28.62
C TYR A 318 -0.52 0.07 -27.36
N LEU A 319 -0.66 1.39 -27.52
CA LEU A 319 -0.95 2.28 -26.39
C LEU A 319 -2.33 1.98 -25.77
N SER A 320 -3.35 1.77 -26.61
CA SER A 320 -4.70 1.42 -26.14
C SER A 320 -4.70 0.12 -25.33
N SER A 321 -4.08 -0.93 -25.88
CA SER A 321 -3.94 -2.23 -25.22
C SER A 321 -3.13 -2.15 -23.92
N PHE A 322 -2.05 -1.38 -23.91
CA PHE A 322 -1.25 -1.15 -22.70
C PHE A 322 -2.04 -0.43 -21.61
N TYR A 323 -2.73 0.67 -21.95
CA TYR A 323 -3.54 1.41 -20.98
C TYR A 323 -4.65 0.55 -20.39
N ALA A 324 -5.27 -0.31 -21.20
CA ALA A 324 -6.29 -1.23 -20.74
C ALA A 324 -5.69 -2.33 -19.84
N SER A 325 -4.71 -3.10 -20.34
CA SER A 325 -4.17 -4.28 -19.66
C SER A 325 -3.44 -3.95 -18.36
N GLN A 326 -2.79 -2.79 -18.29
CA GLN A 326 -2.13 -2.31 -17.08
C GLN A 326 -3.02 -1.40 -16.23
N ARG A 327 -4.28 -1.21 -16.65
CA ARG A 327 -5.24 -0.27 -16.07
C ARG A 327 -4.63 1.10 -15.80
N VAL A 328 -3.84 1.65 -16.72
CA VAL A 328 -3.21 2.97 -16.54
C VAL A 328 -4.29 4.02 -16.69
N MET A 329 -4.60 4.80 -15.64
CA MET A 329 -5.64 5.84 -15.66
C MET A 329 -5.07 7.24 -15.81
N ASN A 330 -5.95 8.24 -15.90
CA ASN A 330 -5.53 9.64 -15.80
C ASN A 330 -4.66 9.84 -14.56
N LYS A 331 -3.55 10.56 -14.72
CA LYS A 331 -2.51 10.80 -13.69
C LYS A 331 -1.69 9.57 -13.27
N ASP A 332 -1.95 8.37 -13.78
CA ASP A 332 -1.05 7.24 -13.54
C ASP A 332 0.26 7.44 -14.32
N LYS A 333 1.36 7.03 -13.68
CA LYS A 333 2.71 7.08 -14.24
C LYS A 333 3.01 5.80 -15.00
N PHE A 334 3.81 5.90 -16.07
CA PHE A 334 4.33 4.76 -16.82
C PHE A 334 5.65 5.09 -17.51
N TRP A 335 6.41 4.06 -17.85
CA TRP A 335 7.68 4.14 -18.58
C TRP A 335 7.50 3.66 -20.01
N VAL A 336 8.45 4.00 -20.88
CA VAL A 336 8.49 3.58 -22.28
C VAL A 336 9.87 3.00 -22.56
N ALA A 337 9.91 1.73 -22.97
CA ALA A 337 11.12 1.05 -23.37
C ALA A 337 11.21 0.99 -24.90
N VAL A 338 12.40 1.35 -25.40
CA VAL A 338 12.79 1.46 -26.81
C VAL A 338 14.22 0.99 -27.02
#